data_AF-A0A5J4QBM8-F1
#
_entry.id   AF-A0A5J4QBM8-F1
#
_cell.length_a   1.000
_cell.length_b   1.000
_cell.length_c   1.000
_cell.angle_alpha   90.00
_cell.angle_beta   90.00
_cell.angle_gamma   90.00
#
_symmetry.space_group_name_H-M   'P 1'
#
loop_
_entity.id
_entity.type
_entity.pdbx_description
1 polymer ?
#
loop_
_entity_poly.entity_id
_entity_poly.type
_entity_poly.pdbx_seq_one_letter_code
_entity_poly.pdbx_strand_id
1 'polypeptide(L)'
;YPAENGEMEMKSTAFIYTSAGIKLRQPLTINGRTVQEFTLDDKGDLIGGADNDVILPHPTPFETMLSGEQWRFDFNISALPMLNRGDMNDEMFAVIQNIYTENKRIMDETLIWTYIGANELYPYMDTNPYAIVFYSTGYFGTYSTVYGCELKSDLETTDPNQFIIKPTTPGYDFNQYYEHFLPLVNYIGENSPYKLERDVDIDTYTALMKFTSVNDPEVWFRLRQERY
;
A
#
# COMPACT_ATOMS: atom_id res chain seq x y z
N TYR A 1 21.10 -15.52 9.06
CA TYR A 1 21.30 -15.16 10.48
C TYR A 1 22.26 -13.97 10.53
N PRO A 2 21.89 -12.84 11.16
CA PRO A 2 22.71 -11.63 11.13
C PRO A 2 23.98 -11.83 11.96
N ALA A 3 25.04 -11.12 11.59
CA ALA A 3 26.21 -10.93 12.44
C ALA A 3 25.78 -10.36 13.81
N GLU A 4 26.56 -10.66 14.85
CA GLU A 4 26.27 -10.62 16.29
C GLU A 4 25.65 -9.32 16.89
N ASN A 5 25.39 -8.27 16.11
CA ASN A 5 24.86 -7.00 16.59
C ASN A 5 23.49 -6.60 16.01
N GLY A 6 22.88 -7.39 15.13
CA GLY A 6 21.57 -7.03 14.54
C GLY A 6 21.60 -5.77 13.67
N GLU A 7 22.79 -5.28 13.30
CA GLU A 7 22.97 -4.14 12.41
C GLU A 7 22.51 -4.49 10.99
N MET A 8 21.68 -3.64 10.40
CA MET A 8 21.26 -3.75 9.01
C MET A 8 22.28 -3.06 8.10
N GLU A 9 22.77 -3.76 7.08
CA GLU A 9 23.65 -3.19 6.04
C GLU A 9 22.88 -3.04 4.73
N MET A 10 22.72 -1.81 4.24
CA MET A 10 22.08 -1.53 2.95
C MET A 10 23.11 -1.53 1.82
N LYS A 11 22.89 -2.34 0.77
CA LYS A 11 23.70 -2.35 -0.46
C LYS A 11 22.84 -2.24 -1.70
N SER A 12 23.19 -1.29 -2.58
CA SER A 12 22.55 -1.12 -3.90
C SER A 12 23.43 -1.69 -5.01
N THR A 13 22.86 -2.48 -5.91
CA THR A 13 23.53 -2.95 -7.12
C THR A 13 22.54 -3.01 -8.28
N ALA A 14 23.01 -2.73 -9.49
CA ALA A 14 22.19 -2.84 -10.69
C ALA A 14 22.03 -4.30 -11.10
N PHE A 15 20.87 -4.66 -11.64
CA PHE A 15 20.58 -6.02 -12.10
C PHE A 15 19.93 -6.04 -13.49
N ILE A 16 19.86 -7.23 -14.07
CA ILE A 16 19.11 -7.54 -15.29
C ILE A 16 18.20 -8.75 -15.05
N TYR A 17 17.06 -8.77 -15.74
CA TYR A 17 16.16 -9.92 -15.77
C TYR A 17 16.69 -10.99 -16.74
N THR A 18 16.59 -12.25 -16.34
CA THR A 18 16.83 -13.43 -17.20
C THR A 18 15.56 -14.27 -17.25
N SER A 19 15.52 -15.27 -18.13
CA SER A 19 14.38 -16.20 -18.18
C SER A 19 14.26 -17.10 -16.95
N ALA A 20 15.29 -17.15 -16.09
CA ALA A 20 15.34 -18.01 -14.90
C ALA A 20 15.33 -17.22 -13.58
N GLY A 21 15.45 -15.88 -13.62
CA GLY A 21 15.51 -15.04 -12.43
C GLY A 21 16.21 -13.70 -12.66
N ILE A 22 17.15 -13.34 -11.78
CA ILE A 22 17.83 -12.05 -11.75
C ILE A 22 19.35 -12.25 -11.74
N LYS A 23 20.07 -11.46 -12.56
CA LYS A 23 21.53 -11.42 -12.55
C LYS A 23 22.03 -10.03 -12.19
N LEU A 24 22.84 -9.94 -11.15
CA LEU A 24 23.48 -8.70 -10.73
C LEU A 24 24.60 -8.31 -11.70
N ARG A 25 24.69 -7.03 -12.05
CA ARG A 25 25.79 -6.50 -12.88
C ARG A 25 27.12 -6.58 -12.14
N GLN A 26 27.10 -6.49 -10.81
CA GLN A 26 28.24 -6.70 -9.94
C GLN A 26 27.90 -7.77 -8.89
N PRO A 27 28.77 -8.75 -8.64
CA PRO A 27 28.57 -9.73 -7.58
C PRO A 27 28.44 -9.06 -6.21
N LEU A 28 27.57 -9.61 -5.37
CA LEU A 28 27.34 -9.17 -4.00
C LEU A 28 27.94 -10.19 -3.04
N THR A 29 28.71 -9.73 -2.06
CA THR A 29 29.21 -10.59 -0.98
C THR A 29 28.32 -10.43 0.25
N ILE A 30 27.61 -11.50 0.62
CA ILE A 30 26.76 -11.59 1.81
C ILE A 30 27.37 -12.66 2.73
N ASN A 31 27.71 -12.30 3.97
CA ASN A 31 28.31 -13.22 4.95
C ASN A 31 29.50 -14.04 4.40
N GLY A 32 30.40 -13.39 3.65
CA GLY A 32 31.58 -14.02 3.05
C GLY A 32 31.32 -14.88 1.81
N ARG A 33 30.07 -14.94 1.34
CA ARG A 33 29.68 -15.65 0.11
C ARG A 33 29.40 -14.66 -1.00
N THR A 34 30.05 -14.86 -2.14
CA THR A 34 29.85 -14.01 -3.31
C THR A 34 28.84 -14.65 -4.24
N VAL A 35 27.73 -13.96 -4.46
CA VAL A 35 26.63 -14.36 -5.35
C VAL A 35 26.42 -13.31 -6.42
N GLN A 36 26.12 -13.76 -7.64
CA GLN A 36 25.88 -12.87 -8.78
C GLN A 36 24.57 -13.17 -9.50
N GLU A 37 24.11 -14.41 -9.46
CA GLU A 37 22.92 -14.86 -10.18
C GLU A 37 21.98 -15.55 -9.20
N PHE A 38 20.72 -15.18 -9.29
CA PHE A 38 19.65 -15.74 -8.49
C PHE A 38 18.56 -16.31 -9.40
N THR A 39 18.12 -17.53 -9.10
CA THR A 39 17.11 -18.28 -9.84
C THR A 39 15.90 -18.57 -8.96
N LEU A 40 14.73 -18.65 -9.59
CA LEU A 40 13.52 -19.12 -8.91
C LEU A 40 13.64 -20.61 -8.58
N ASP A 41 13.13 -21.03 -7.42
CA ASP A 41 12.97 -22.45 -7.11
C ASP A 41 11.90 -23.12 -8.00
N ASP A 42 11.80 -24.45 -7.92
CA ASP A 42 10.88 -25.24 -8.76
C ASP A 42 9.40 -24.88 -8.60
N LYS A 43 9.04 -24.19 -7.50
CA LYS A 43 7.68 -23.71 -7.21
C LYS A 43 7.49 -22.24 -7.58
N GLY A 44 8.58 -21.53 -7.85
CA GLY A 44 8.60 -20.09 -8.04
C GLY A 44 8.43 -19.32 -6.73
N ASP A 45 8.68 -19.92 -5.57
CA ASP A 45 8.41 -19.38 -4.22
C ASP A 45 9.62 -18.73 -3.53
N LEU A 46 10.84 -19.00 -4.00
CA LEU A 46 12.08 -18.48 -3.44
C LEU A 46 13.06 -18.10 -4.56
N ILE A 47 13.88 -17.09 -4.33
CA ILE A 47 14.95 -16.65 -5.24
C ILE A 47 16.30 -17.08 -4.62
N GLY A 48 16.85 -18.20 -5.07
CA GLY A 48 18.10 -18.78 -4.58
C GLY A 48 19.30 -18.36 -5.43
N GLY A 49 20.48 -18.19 -4.84
CA GLY A 49 21.73 -18.12 -5.62
C GLY A 49 21.95 -19.42 -6.41
N ALA A 50 22.68 -19.39 -7.53
CA ALA A 50 22.93 -20.60 -8.34
C ALA A 50 23.53 -21.79 -7.55
N ASP A 51 24.21 -21.50 -6.44
CA ASP A 51 24.78 -22.51 -5.52
C ASP A 51 23.85 -22.86 -4.33
N ASN A 52 22.62 -22.33 -4.28
CA ASN A 52 21.61 -22.45 -3.22
C ASN A 52 22.02 -22.02 -1.79
N ASP A 53 23.22 -21.45 -1.63
CA ASP A 53 23.77 -21.00 -0.33
C ASP A 53 23.16 -19.68 0.18
N VAL A 54 22.49 -18.91 -0.68
CA VAL A 54 21.83 -17.64 -0.35
C VAL A 54 20.39 -17.70 -0.88
N ILE A 55 19.42 -17.49 -0.01
CA ILE A 55 18.00 -17.47 -0.36
C ILE A 55 17.47 -16.06 -0.07
N LEU A 56 17.00 -15.39 -1.11
CA LEU A 56 16.17 -14.21 -0.97
C LEU A 56 14.72 -14.69 -0.81
N PRO A 57 14.04 -14.30 0.27
CA PRO A 57 12.61 -14.55 0.38
C PRO A 57 11.88 -13.79 -0.73
N HIS A 58 10.69 -14.27 -1.10
CA HIS A 58 9.78 -13.49 -1.92
C HIS A 58 9.52 -12.11 -1.32
N PRO A 59 9.12 -11.14 -2.16
CA PRO A 59 8.60 -9.89 -1.67
C PRO A 59 7.52 -10.19 -0.62
N THR A 60 7.72 -9.66 0.57
CA THR A 60 6.74 -9.62 1.64
C THR A 60 5.40 -9.06 1.10
N PRO A 61 4.25 -9.35 1.72
CA PRO A 61 3.00 -8.69 1.37
C PRO A 61 3.15 -7.16 1.35
N PHE A 62 4.02 -6.64 2.22
CA PHE A 62 4.50 -5.26 2.23
C PHE A 62 5.06 -4.79 0.86
N GLU A 63 5.94 -5.56 0.21
CA GLU A 63 6.51 -5.20 -1.10
C GLU A 63 5.47 -5.29 -2.23
N THR A 64 4.39 -6.05 -2.05
CA THR A 64 3.27 -6.05 -3.01
C THR A 64 2.43 -4.77 -2.98
N MET A 65 2.48 -3.96 -1.91
CA MET A 65 1.93 -2.59 -1.94
C MET A 65 2.71 -1.68 -2.89
N LEU A 66 3.99 -1.98 -3.11
CA LEU A 66 4.88 -1.19 -3.96
C LEU A 66 4.89 -1.70 -5.41
N SER A 67 4.27 -2.85 -5.70
CA SER A 67 4.37 -3.56 -6.98
C SER A 67 3.41 -3.10 -8.08
N GLY A 68 2.79 -1.92 -7.94
CA GLY A 68 1.84 -1.39 -8.92
C GLY A 68 0.38 -1.78 -8.66
N GLU A 69 0.10 -2.51 -7.59
CA GLU A 69 -1.25 -2.96 -7.19
C GLU A 69 -2.02 -1.84 -6.49
N GLN A 70 -3.35 -1.90 -6.55
CA GLN A 70 -4.25 -1.02 -5.81
C GLN A 70 -4.88 -1.75 -4.63
N TRP A 71 -4.91 -1.08 -3.48
CA TRP A 71 -5.42 -1.64 -2.23
C TRP A 71 -6.61 -0.80 -1.74
N ARG A 72 -7.81 -1.37 -1.83
CA ARG A 72 -9.07 -0.65 -1.63
C ARG A 72 -9.59 -0.77 -0.21
N PHE A 73 -10.20 0.31 0.27
CA PHE A 73 -11.02 0.27 1.47
C PHE A 73 -12.31 -0.51 1.23
N ASP A 74 -12.71 -1.35 2.19
CA ASP A 74 -13.99 -2.04 2.17
C ASP A 74 -14.96 -1.30 3.10
N PHE A 75 -15.91 -0.57 2.51
CA PHE A 75 -16.96 0.12 3.25
C PHE A 75 -18.25 0.21 2.45
N ASN A 76 -19.36 0.41 3.15
CA ASN A 76 -20.64 0.75 2.58
C ASN A 76 -21.36 1.73 3.50
N ILE A 77 -21.75 2.88 2.95
CA ILE A 77 -22.51 3.91 3.67
C ILE A 77 -23.98 3.77 3.30
N SER A 78 -24.83 3.50 4.29
CA SER A 78 -26.25 3.27 4.07
C SER A 78 -27.10 3.82 5.20
N ALA A 79 -28.29 4.30 4.86
CA ALA A 79 -29.32 4.62 5.84
C ALA A 79 -29.89 3.36 6.54
N LEU A 80 -29.69 2.18 5.96
CA LEU A 80 -30.06 0.90 6.57
C LEU A 80 -28.91 0.43 7.48
N PRO A 81 -29.09 0.37 8.81
CA PRO A 81 -27.99 0.08 9.74
C PRO A 81 -27.29 -1.25 9.45
N MET A 82 -28.02 -2.27 9.01
CA MET A 82 -27.48 -3.60 8.69
C MET A 82 -26.54 -3.61 7.47
N LEU A 83 -26.61 -2.58 6.63
CA LEU A 83 -25.74 -2.43 5.46
C LEU A 83 -24.62 -1.43 5.71
N ASN A 84 -24.76 -0.55 6.70
CA ASN A 84 -23.79 0.49 7.03
C ASN A 84 -22.59 -0.11 7.77
N ARG A 85 -21.46 -0.26 7.08
CA ARG A 85 -20.27 -0.96 7.59
C ARG A 85 -18.98 -0.41 7.01
N GLY A 86 -17.88 -0.62 7.72
CA GLY A 86 -16.52 -0.48 7.22
C GLY A 86 -15.63 -1.52 7.87
N ASP A 87 -14.67 -2.08 7.12
CA ASP A 87 -13.64 -2.98 7.67
C ASP A 87 -12.46 -2.17 8.24
N MET A 88 -12.78 -1.40 9.29
CA MET A 88 -11.90 -0.44 9.96
C MET A 88 -12.46 -0.11 11.36
N ASN A 89 -11.68 0.60 12.17
CA ASN A 89 -12.16 1.10 13.45
C ASN A 89 -13.25 2.18 13.27
N ASP A 90 -14.11 2.35 14.29
CA ASP A 90 -15.28 3.24 14.22
C ASP A 90 -14.92 4.70 13.91
N GLU A 91 -13.78 5.17 14.40
CA GLU A 91 -13.32 6.54 14.17
C GLU A 91 -12.97 6.79 12.71
N MET A 92 -12.21 5.88 12.08
CA MET A 92 -11.93 5.98 10.65
C MET A 92 -13.20 5.87 9.82
N PHE A 93 -14.12 4.98 10.18
CA PHE A 93 -15.39 4.85 9.48
C PHE A 93 -16.21 6.15 9.58
N ALA A 94 -16.22 6.82 10.74
CA ALA A 94 -16.85 8.12 10.91
C ALA A 94 -16.20 9.20 10.03
N VAL A 95 -14.88 9.18 9.85
CA VAL A 95 -14.18 10.07 8.91
C VAL A 95 -14.65 9.81 7.47
N ILE A 96 -14.75 8.55 7.04
CA ILE A 96 -15.27 8.19 5.70
C ILE A 96 -16.73 8.65 5.54
N GLN A 97 -17.58 8.46 6.55
CA GLN A 97 -18.97 8.91 6.53
C GLN A 97 -19.08 10.44 6.39
N ASN A 98 -18.19 11.18 7.05
CA ASN A 98 -18.14 12.63 6.96
C ASN A 98 -17.76 13.08 5.54
N ILE A 99 -16.68 12.54 4.97
CA ILE A 99 -16.26 12.93 3.62
C ILE A 99 -17.31 12.53 2.56
N TYR A 100 -18.00 11.40 2.75
CA TYR A 100 -19.11 10.99 1.90
C TYR A 100 -20.25 12.01 1.93
N THR A 101 -20.63 12.44 3.14
CA THR A 101 -21.72 13.40 3.35
C THR A 101 -21.37 14.76 2.75
N GLU A 102 -20.15 15.23 2.99
CA GLU A 102 -19.67 16.50 2.44
C GLU A 102 -19.55 16.46 0.92
N ASN A 103 -19.10 15.34 0.34
CA ASN A 103 -19.09 15.18 -1.12
C ASN A 103 -20.47 15.28 -1.74
N LYS A 104 -21.46 14.65 -1.10
CA LYS A 104 -22.84 14.73 -1.55
C LYS A 104 -23.38 16.16 -1.42
N ARG A 105 -22.98 16.89 -0.38
CA ARG A 105 -23.41 18.28 -0.14
C ARG A 105 -22.77 19.28 -1.11
N ILE A 106 -21.48 19.13 -1.40
CA ILE A 106 -20.68 20.08 -2.18
C ILE A 106 -20.78 19.80 -3.68
N MET A 107 -20.66 18.53 -4.07
CA MET A 107 -20.54 18.10 -5.47
C MET A 107 -21.82 17.42 -6.00
N ASP A 108 -22.80 17.11 -5.14
CA ASP A 108 -23.96 16.24 -5.45
C ASP A 108 -23.54 14.82 -5.89
N GLU A 109 -22.35 14.39 -5.50
CA GLU A 109 -21.75 13.13 -5.89
C GLU A 109 -21.73 12.09 -4.76
N THR A 110 -21.78 10.82 -5.13
CA THR A 110 -21.68 9.68 -4.20
C THR A 110 -20.28 9.11 -4.23
N LEU A 111 -19.55 9.15 -3.11
CA LEU A 111 -18.26 8.46 -2.95
C LEU A 111 -18.49 6.95 -3.07
N ILE A 112 -17.81 6.28 -4.00
CA ILE A 112 -18.02 4.86 -4.33
C ILE A 112 -16.87 3.95 -3.90
N TRP A 113 -15.62 4.37 -4.04
CA TRP A 113 -14.46 3.61 -3.57
C TRP A 113 -13.25 4.53 -3.36
N THR A 114 -12.30 4.04 -2.58
CA THR A 114 -11.04 4.71 -2.28
C THR A 114 -9.94 3.66 -2.22
N TYR A 115 -8.75 3.97 -2.75
CA TYR A 115 -7.59 3.08 -2.68
C TYR A 115 -6.32 3.79 -2.26
N ILE A 116 -5.36 3.02 -1.77
CA ILE A 116 -3.97 3.41 -1.57
C ILE A 116 -3.10 2.54 -2.47
N GLY A 117 -2.14 3.13 -3.18
CA GLY A 117 -1.24 2.36 -4.02
C GLY A 117 -0.70 3.18 -5.20
N ALA A 118 -0.33 2.48 -6.27
CA ALA A 118 0.15 3.12 -7.48
C ALA A 118 -0.93 4.00 -8.11
N ASN A 119 -0.56 5.22 -8.45
CA ASN A 119 -1.46 6.19 -9.05
C ASN A 119 -1.62 5.92 -10.55
N GLU A 120 -2.82 5.57 -10.98
CA GLU A 120 -3.12 5.29 -12.39
C GLU A 120 -2.96 6.50 -13.33
N LEU A 121 -2.97 7.72 -12.77
CA LEU A 121 -2.81 8.96 -13.53
C LEU A 121 -1.33 9.37 -13.72
N TYR A 122 -0.40 8.70 -13.05
CA TYR A 122 1.02 8.97 -13.16
C TYR A 122 1.64 8.35 -14.43
N PRO A 123 2.58 9.02 -15.12
CA PRO A 123 3.05 10.40 -14.92
C PRO A 123 2.29 11.42 -15.79
N TYR A 124 1.16 11.01 -16.41
CA TYR A 124 0.54 11.76 -17.51
C TYR A 124 -0.37 12.89 -17.04
N MET A 125 -1.27 12.60 -16.11
CA MET A 125 -2.26 13.55 -15.58
C MET A 125 -1.93 13.96 -14.14
N ASP A 126 -1.00 13.26 -13.48
CA ASP A 126 -0.55 13.53 -12.12
C ASP A 126 0.97 13.28 -11.96
N THR A 127 1.58 13.89 -10.95
CA THR A 127 3.03 13.81 -10.68
C THR A 127 3.40 12.89 -9.51
N ASN A 128 2.42 12.43 -8.74
CA ASN A 128 2.60 11.53 -7.61
C ASN A 128 2.55 10.08 -8.09
N PRO A 129 3.63 9.28 -7.94
CA PRO A 129 3.63 7.87 -8.37
C PRO A 129 2.78 6.97 -7.48
N TYR A 130 2.62 7.33 -6.21
CA TYR A 130 1.76 6.65 -5.25
C TYR A 130 0.80 7.66 -4.62
N ALA A 131 -0.42 7.23 -4.34
CA ALA A 131 -1.48 8.13 -3.88
C ALA A 131 -2.57 7.42 -3.07
N ILE A 132 -3.32 8.25 -2.35
CA ILE A 132 -4.67 7.96 -1.88
C ILE A 132 -5.63 8.52 -2.94
N VAL A 133 -6.39 7.64 -3.58
CA VAL A 133 -7.25 7.99 -4.72
C VAL A 133 -8.71 7.75 -4.37
N PHE A 134 -9.56 8.70 -4.69
CA PHE A 134 -10.98 8.70 -4.39
C PHE A 134 -11.78 8.65 -5.69
N TYR A 135 -12.83 7.83 -5.73
CA TYR A 135 -13.79 7.82 -6.83
C TYR A 135 -15.18 8.15 -6.34
N SER A 136 -15.85 9.01 -7.08
CA SER A 136 -17.22 9.41 -6.84
C SER A 136 -18.04 9.29 -8.11
N THR A 137 -19.36 9.22 -7.97
CA THR A 137 -20.31 9.22 -9.10
C THR A 137 -21.29 10.36 -8.96
N GLY A 138 -21.49 11.08 -10.06
CA GLY A 138 -22.46 12.15 -10.16
C GLY A 138 -23.26 12.06 -11.45
N TYR A 139 -23.91 13.16 -11.81
CA TYR A 139 -24.82 13.21 -12.94
C TYR A 139 -24.17 12.87 -14.29
N PHE A 140 -22.90 13.26 -14.50
CA PHE A 140 -22.21 13.07 -15.79
C PHE A 140 -21.28 11.84 -15.85
N GLY A 141 -21.21 11.04 -14.78
CA GLY A 141 -20.41 9.82 -14.74
C GLY A 141 -19.61 9.66 -13.45
N THR A 142 -18.48 8.97 -13.58
CA THR A 142 -17.52 8.74 -12.50
C THR A 142 -16.42 9.79 -12.54
N TYR A 143 -16.08 10.33 -11.39
CA TYR A 143 -14.96 11.25 -11.20
C TYR A 143 -13.92 10.63 -10.28
N SER A 144 -12.69 11.10 -10.40
CA SER A 144 -11.60 10.72 -9.51
C SER A 144 -10.76 11.92 -9.11
N THR A 145 -10.14 11.81 -7.94
CA THR A 145 -9.18 12.79 -7.44
C THR A 145 -8.07 12.10 -6.65
N VAL A 146 -6.91 12.74 -6.59
CA VAL A 146 -5.67 12.14 -6.12
C VAL A 146 -5.06 13.00 -5.01
N TYR A 147 -4.65 12.37 -3.92
CA TYR A 147 -3.72 12.95 -2.96
C TYR A 147 -2.45 12.11 -2.89
N GLY A 148 -1.29 12.72 -3.16
CA GLY A 148 -0.01 12.03 -3.19
C GLY A 148 0.39 11.46 -1.83
N CYS A 149 1.08 10.32 -1.84
CA CYS A 149 1.69 9.78 -0.63
C CYS A 149 3.05 9.12 -0.91
N GLU A 150 3.91 9.12 0.09
CA GLU A 150 5.10 8.27 0.14
C GLU A 150 4.75 6.98 0.88
N LEU A 151 5.02 5.85 0.23
CA LEU A 151 4.91 4.51 0.80
C LEU A 151 6.32 3.98 1.06
N LYS A 152 6.63 3.65 2.32
CA LYS A 152 7.98 3.22 2.72
C LYS A 152 7.91 2.11 3.76
N SER A 153 8.84 1.16 3.69
CA SER A 153 9.20 0.35 4.86
C SER A 153 10.01 1.23 5.79
N ASP A 154 9.73 1.12 7.08
CA ASP A 154 10.59 1.72 8.07
C ASP A 154 11.86 0.86 8.24
N LEU A 155 12.77 0.96 7.26
CA LEU A 155 14.06 0.26 7.24
C LEU A 155 15.02 0.76 8.34
N GLU A 156 14.66 1.81 9.09
CA GLU A 156 15.43 2.31 10.23
C GLU A 156 15.00 1.63 11.54
N THR A 157 13.83 0.98 11.56
CA THR A 157 13.34 0.21 12.72
C THR A 157 13.70 -1.26 12.66
N THR A 158 13.77 -1.90 13.84
CA THR A 158 13.99 -3.35 13.96
C THR A 158 12.76 -4.19 13.60
N ASP A 159 11.60 -3.59 13.26
CA ASP A 159 10.39 -4.31 12.87
C ASP A 159 10.19 -4.28 11.34
N PRO A 160 10.45 -5.39 10.63
CA PRO A 160 10.32 -5.45 9.18
C PRO A 160 8.87 -5.34 8.68
N ASN A 161 7.86 -5.35 9.57
CA ASN A 161 6.45 -5.22 9.21
C ASN A 161 5.89 -3.80 9.42
N GLN A 162 6.74 -2.81 9.71
CA GLN A 162 6.34 -1.42 9.88
C GLN A 162 6.29 -0.68 8.53
N PHE A 163 5.15 -0.09 8.22
CA PHE A 163 4.84 0.61 6.98
C PHE A 163 4.48 2.07 7.24
N ILE A 164 5.11 2.96 6.50
CA ILE A 164 4.84 4.39 6.53
C ILE A 164 3.96 4.74 5.34
N ILE A 165 2.83 5.39 5.64
CA ILE A 165 1.98 6.09 4.68
C ILE A 165 2.08 7.56 5.04
N LYS A 166 2.84 8.31 4.24
CA LYS A 166 3.02 9.74 4.48
C LYS A 166 2.37 10.54 3.36
N PRO A 167 1.20 11.17 3.60
CA PRO A 167 0.64 12.12 2.66
C PRO A 167 1.66 13.20 2.28
N THR A 168 1.71 13.58 1.00
CA THR A 168 2.66 14.56 0.47
C THR A 168 1.98 15.82 0.01
N THR A 169 1.52 15.85 -1.24
CA THR A 169 0.93 17.01 -1.89
C THR A 169 -0.39 16.61 -2.56
N PRO A 170 -1.36 17.53 -2.61
CA PRO A 170 -2.52 17.39 -3.48
C PRO A 170 -2.11 17.08 -4.93
N GLY A 171 -2.86 16.20 -5.57
CA GLY A 171 -2.72 15.83 -6.96
C GLY A 171 -3.93 16.27 -7.79
N TYR A 172 -4.22 15.48 -8.83
CA TYR A 172 -5.26 15.67 -9.81
C TYR A 172 -6.59 16.08 -9.17
N ASP A 173 -7.09 17.25 -9.58
CA ASP A 173 -8.37 17.86 -9.19
C ASP A 173 -8.61 18.10 -7.69
N PHE A 174 -7.67 17.74 -6.81
CA PHE A 174 -7.92 17.68 -5.36
C PHE A 174 -8.19 19.06 -4.76
N ASN A 175 -7.27 20.01 -4.92
CA ASN A 175 -7.44 21.36 -4.37
C ASN A 175 -8.56 22.16 -5.05
N GLN A 176 -8.93 21.79 -6.27
CA GLN A 176 -9.92 22.55 -7.02
C GLN A 176 -11.35 22.15 -6.65
N TYR A 177 -11.58 20.88 -6.34
CA TYR A 177 -12.94 20.34 -6.19
C TYR A 177 -13.15 19.44 -4.97
N TYR A 178 -12.09 18.89 -4.37
CA TYR A 178 -12.20 17.79 -3.40
C TYR A 178 -11.42 17.98 -2.10
N GLU A 179 -11.14 19.21 -1.68
CA GLU A 179 -10.46 19.48 -0.40
C GLU A 179 -11.20 18.91 0.82
N HIS A 180 -12.52 18.69 0.72
CA HIS A 180 -13.31 18.02 1.76
C HIS A 180 -12.93 16.54 1.98
N PHE A 181 -12.09 15.94 1.13
CA PHE A 181 -11.51 14.61 1.34
C PHE A 181 -10.25 14.61 2.21
N LEU A 182 -9.67 15.79 2.47
CA LEU A 182 -8.47 15.94 3.29
C LEU A 182 -8.55 15.31 4.69
N PRO A 183 -9.71 15.26 5.40
CA PRO A 183 -9.80 14.59 6.69
C PRO A 183 -9.36 13.12 6.67
N LEU A 184 -9.69 12.35 5.62
CA LEU A 184 -9.26 10.94 5.53
C LEU A 184 -7.75 10.85 5.27
N VAL A 185 -7.24 11.72 4.41
CA VAL A 185 -5.80 11.82 4.10
C VAL A 185 -5.00 12.11 5.37
N ASN A 186 -5.42 13.11 6.15
CA ASN A 186 -4.76 13.49 7.40
C ASN A 186 -4.85 12.37 8.42
N TYR A 187 -6.03 11.78 8.60
CA TYR A 187 -6.23 10.68 9.55
C TYR A 187 -5.28 9.50 9.26
N ILE A 188 -5.10 9.13 7.99
CA ILE A 188 -4.16 8.08 7.59
C ILE A 188 -2.71 8.49 7.87
N GLY A 189 -2.34 9.74 7.59
CA GLY A 189 -0.97 10.22 7.80
C GLY A 189 -0.58 10.38 9.27
N GLU A 190 -1.47 10.95 10.09
CA GLU A 190 -1.24 11.22 11.51
C GLU A 190 -1.12 9.94 12.34
N ASN A 191 -1.78 8.87 11.92
CA ASN A 191 -1.71 7.56 12.55
C ASN A 191 -0.63 6.64 11.96
N SER A 192 0.20 7.13 11.03
CA SER A 192 1.39 6.40 10.55
C SER A 192 2.53 6.47 11.59
N PRO A 193 3.37 5.43 11.77
CA PRO A 193 3.47 4.19 10.99
C PRO A 193 2.48 3.10 11.41
N TYR A 194 2.32 2.11 10.54
CA TYR A 194 1.41 0.97 10.72
C TYR A 194 2.17 -0.35 10.77
N LYS A 195 1.76 -1.24 11.66
CA LYS A 195 2.13 -2.66 11.57
C LYS A 195 1.22 -3.36 10.57
N LEU A 196 1.82 -4.11 9.65
CA LEU A 196 1.12 -4.87 8.62
C LEU A 196 0.92 -6.32 9.05
N GLU A 197 -0.31 -6.80 8.90
CA GLU A 197 -0.65 -8.21 9.08
C GLU A 197 -1.41 -8.70 7.84
N ARG A 198 -0.87 -9.75 7.20
CA ARG A 198 -1.56 -10.39 6.07
C ARG A 198 -2.76 -11.16 6.60
N ASP A 199 -3.87 -10.97 5.91
CA ASP A 199 -5.10 -11.70 6.13
C ASP A 199 -5.63 -12.21 4.77
N VAL A 200 -6.66 -13.05 4.80
CA VAL A 200 -7.30 -13.57 3.58
C VAL A 200 -8.80 -13.48 3.77
N ASP A 201 -9.48 -12.90 2.78
CA ASP A 201 -10.92 -13.05 2.69
C ASP A 201 -11.22 -14.50 2.32
N ILE A 202 -11.79 -15.26 3.25
CA ILE A 202 -12.05 -16.70 3.08
C ILE A 202 -13.12 -17.00 2.03
N ASP A 203 -14.00 -16.05 1.73
CA ASP A 203 -15.10 -16.23 0.79
C ASP A 203 -14.64 -15.93 -0.64
N THR A 204 -13.79 -14.92 -0.81
CA THR A 204 -13.30 -14.50 -2.13
C THR A 204 -11.87 -14.92 -2.44
N TYR A 205 -11.17 -15.56 -1.48
CA TYR A 205 -9.73 -15.89 -1.52
C TYR A 205 -8.85 -14.72 -1.95
N THR A 206 -9.30 -13.49 -1.68
CA THR A 206 -8.60 -12.26 -2.05
C THR A 206 -7.67 -11.85 -0.92
N ALA A 207 -6.50 -11.33 -1.25
CA ALA A 207 -5.56 -10.87 -0.24
C ALA A 207 -6.13 -9.66 0.50
N LEU A 208 -6.07 -9.72 1.83
CA LEU A 208 -6.36 -8.61 2.72
C LEU A 208 -5.09 -8.23 3.46
N MET A 209 -4.98 -6.95 3.80
CA MET A 209 -3.88 -6.45 4.60
C MET A 209 -4.42 -5.54 5.68
N LYS A 210 -4.19 -5.93 6.93
CA LYS A 210 -4.55 -5.13 8.09
C LYS A 210 -3.41 -4.18 8.42
N PHE A 211 -3.76 -2.91 8.56
CA PHE A 211 -2.91 -1.83 9.04
C PHE A 211 -3.37 -1.50 10.45
N THR A 212 -2.47 -1.62 11.43
CA THR A 212 -2.74 -1.20 12.82
C THR A 212 -1.70 -0.15 13.18
N SER A 213 -2.12 1.02 13.65
CA SER A 213 -1.17 2.09 13.96
C SER A 213 -0.23 1.64 15.09
N VAL A 214 1.05 1.95 14.92
CA VAL A 214 2.07 1.74 15.95
C VAL A 214 1.92 2.75 17.09
N ASN A 215 1.42 3.96 16.76
CA ASN A 215 1.23 5.03 17.73
C ASN A 215 -0.06 4.86 18.53
N ASP A 216 -1.11 4.31 17.91
CA ASP A 216 -2.39 4.01 18.55
C ASP A 216 -3.01 2.69 18.03
N PRO A 217 -2.85 1.57 18.77
CA PRO A 217 -3.36 0.27 18.33
C PRO A 217 -4.89 0.18 18.13
N GLU A 218 -5.68 1.14 18.66
CA GLU A 218 -7.12 1.21 18.40
C GLU A 218 -7.44 1.72 16.98
N VAL A 219 -6.48 2.40 16.34
CA VAL A 219 -6.58 2.84 14.95
C VAL A 219 -6.14 1.71 14.03
N TRP A 220 -7.11 1.16 13.29
CA TRP A 220 -6.84 0.11 12.32
C TRP A 220 -7.80 0.14 11.14
N PHE A 221 -7.34 -0.40 10.01
CA PHE A 221 -8.15 -0.63 8.82
C PHE A 221 -7.61 -1.81 8.02
N ARG A 222 -8.46 -2.41 7.19
CA ARG A 222 -8.05 -3.42 6.21
C ARG A 222 -8.22 -2.90 4.80
N LEU A 223 -7.22 -3.20 3.98
CA LEU A 223 -7.30 -2.98 2.54
C LEU A 223 -7.37 -4.31 1.81
N ARG A 224 -8.20 -4.35 0.77
CA ARG A 224 -8.37 -5.48 -0.12
C ARG A 224 -7.55 -5.26 -1.39
N GLN A 225 -6.77 -6.25 -1.78
CA GLN A 225 -6.09 -6.25 -3.06
C GLN A 225 -7.12 -6.37 -4.19
N GLU A 226 -7.07 -5.48 -5.17
CA GLU A 226 -7.74 -5.74 -6.45
C GLU A 226 -6.72 -6.16 -7.50
N ARG A 227 -6.96 -7.34 -8.07
CA ARG A 227 -6.24 -7.78 -9.27
C ARG A 227 -6.90 -7.13 -10.48
N TYR A 228 -6.10 -6.40 -11.26
CA TYR A 228 -6.48 -6.03 -12.63
C TYR A 228 -6.44 -7.25 -13.56
#